data_AF-A0A537HF91-F1
#
_entry.id   AF-A0A537HF91-F1
#
_cell.length_a   1.000
_cell.length_b   1.000
_cell.length_c   1.000
_cell.angle_alpha   90.00
_cell.angle_beta   90.00
_cell.angle_gamma   90.00
#
_symmetry.space_group_name_H-M   'P 1'
#
loop_
_entity.id
_entity.type
_entity.pdbx_description
1 polymer ?
#
loop_
_entity_poly.entity_id
_entity_poly.type
_entity_poly.pdbx_seq_one_letter_code
_entity_poly.pdbx_strand_id
1 'polypeptide(L)' 'DVKIEVGNDTIDVHAEEITGAERDRIYKKQASLYPQFAQYQQKTKRTIPVMAFTPKTRR' A
#
# COMPACT_ATOMS: atom_id res chain seq x y z
N ASP A 1 -2.33 -10.72 -9.60
CA ASP A 1 -2.02 -11.67 -8.53
C ASP A 1 -0.52 -11.82 -8.39
N VAL A 2 -0.07 -11.89 -7.15
CA VAL A 2 1.35 -12.01 -6.79
C VAL A 2 1.49 -12.84 -5.52
N LYS A 3 2.71 -13.25 -5.20
CA LYS A 3 3.05 -13.93 -3.95
C LYS A 3 3.91 -12.99 -3.11
N ILE A 4 3.60 -12.90 -1.82
CA ILE A 4 4.34 -12.06 -0.87
C ILE A 4 4.83 -12.89 0.31
N GLU A 5 5.90 -12.41 0.96
CA GLU A 5 6.42 -12.98 2.20
C GLU A 5 6.11 -12.02 3.36
N VAL A 6 5.49 -12.54 4.42
CA VAL A 6 5.16 -11.79 5.63
C VAL A 6 5.60 -12.60 6.83
N GLY A 7 6.68 -12.17 7.49
CA GLY A 7 7.32 -12.99 8.52
C GLY A 7 7.86 -14.29 7.93
N ASN A 8 7.35 -15.43 8.41
CA ASN A 8 7.71 -16.76 7.91
C ASN A 8 6.71 -17.33 6.90
N ASP A 9 5.65 -16.59 6.58
CA ASP A 9 4.57 -17.05 5.72
C ASP A 9 4.73 -16.57 4.29
N THR A 10 4.37 -17.43 3.34
CA THR A 10 4.28 -17.11 1.92
C THR A 10 2.81 -17.13 1.49
N ILE A 11 2.29 -15.98 1.06
CA ILE A 11 0.87 -15.76 0.84
C ILE A 11 0.61 -15.37 -0.62
N ASP A 12 -0.32 -16.09 -1.28
CA ASP A 12 -0.85 -15.68 -2.58
C ASP A 12 -1.89 -14.57 -2.38
N VAL A 13 -1.67 -13.41 -3.00
CA VAL A 13 -2.52 -12.22 -2.84
C VAL A 13 -3.03 -11.67 -4.18
N HIS A 14 -4.22 -11.08 -4.15
CA HIS A 14 -4.67 -10.16 -5.17
C HIS A 14 -4.17 -8.75 -4.83
N ALA A 15 -3.54 -8.10 -5.80
CA ALA A 15 -2.99 -6.76 -5.65
C ALA A 15 -3.80 -5.77 -6.47
N GLU A 16 -4.31 -4.73 -5.82
CA GLU A 16 -5.09 -3.66 -6.45
C GLU A 16 -4.57 -2.30 -6.03
N GLU A 17 -4.57 -1.33 -6.95
CA GLU A 17 -4.24 0.05 -6.61
C GLU A 17 -5.45 0.72 -5.96
N ILE A 18 -5.24 1.26 -4.77
CA ILE A 18 -6.21 2.12 -4.10
C ILE A 18 -6.03 3.53 -4.63
N THR A 19 -7.14 4.15 -5.04
CA THR A 19 -7.15 5.48 -5.66
C THR A 19 -8.09 6.44 -4.91
N GLY A 20 -8.07 7.71 -5.29
CA GLY A 20 -8.97 8.75 -4.76
C GLY A 20 -8.83 9.00 -3.25
N ALA A 21 -9.95 9.34 -2.60
CA ALA A 21 -9.97 9.76 -1.21
C ALA A 21 -9.49 8.68 -0.23
N GLU A 22 -9.71 7.40 -0.56
CA GLU A 22 -9.27 6.29 0.28
C GLU A 22 -7.74 6.17 0.29
N ARG A 23 -7.11 6.35 -0.88
CA ARG A 23 -5.65 6.40 -0.99
C ARG A 23 -5.08 7.51 -0.13
N ASP A 24 -5.67 8.70 -0.18
CA ASP A 24 -5.20 9.86 0.58
C ASP A 24 -5.31 9.64 2.09
N ARG A 25 -6.40 9.01 2.53
CA ARG A 25 -6.60 8.63 3.93
C ARG A 25 -5.52 7.66 4.42
N ILE A 26 -5.26 6.60 3.66
CA ILE A 26 -4.25 5.58 4.01
C ILE A 26 -2.85 6.20 4.01
N TYR A 27 -2.51 6.97 2.97
CA TYR A 27 -1.19 7.60 2.86
C TYR A 27 -0.95 8.60 3.99
N LYS A 28 -1.96 9.39 4.37
CA LYS A 28 -1.89 10.32 5.51
C LYS A 28 -1.66 9.59 6.82
N LYS A 29 -2.35 8.46 7.05
CA LYS A 29 -2.13 7.62 8.23
C LYS A 29 -0.69 7.09 8.26
N GLN A 30 -0.18 6.58 7.13
CA GLN A 30 1.21 6.12 7.05
C GLN A 30 2.20 7.25 7.35
N ALA A 31 1.99 8.44 6.79
CA ALA A 31 2.84 9.60 7.05
C ALA A 31 2.80 10.10 8.50
N SER A 32 1.68 9.90 9.22
CA SER A 32 1.61 10.21 10.66
C SER A 32 2.45 9.28 11.53
N LEU A 33 2.63 8.03 11.10
CA LEU A 33 3.47 7.04 11.80
C LEU A 33 4.94 7.15 11.36
N TYR A 34 5.16 7.45 10.08
CA TYR A 34 6.45 7.51 9.43
C TYR A 34 6.58 8.81 8.62
N PRO A 35 7.03 9.92 9.24
CA PRO A 35 7.05 11.25 8.63
C PRO A 35 7.81 11.36 7.30
N GLN A 36 8.75 10.45 7.01
CA GLN A 36 9.47 10.41 5.73
C GLN A 36 8.54 10.23 4.53
N PHE A 37 7.38 9.59 4.69
CA PHE A 37 6.39 9.43 3.61
C PHE A 37 5.83 10.78 3.16
N ALA A 38 5.61 11.73 4.08
CA ALA A 38 5.21 13.08 3.70
C ALA A 38 6.28 13.76 2.83
N GLN A 39 7.56 13.56 3.16
CA GLN A 39 8.66 14.11 2.37
C GLN A 39 8.73 13.48 0.97
N TYR A 40 8.49 12.18 0.83
CA TYR A 40 8.44 11.53 -0.48
C TYR A 40 7.36 12.12 -1.37
N GLN A 41 6.16 12.35 -0.83
CA GLN A 41 5.07 12.95 -1.60
C GLN A 41 5.38 14.40 -2.02
N GLN A 42 6.08 15.17 -1.19
CA GLN A 42 6.50 16.54 -1.55
C GLN A 42 7.56 16.59 -2.65
N LYS A 43 8.40 15.57 -2.75
CA LYS A 43 9.54 15.51 -3.68
C LYS A 43 9.14 15.09 -5.10
N THR A 44 7.86 14.87 -5.38
CA THR A 44 7.41 14.41 -6.69
C THR A 44 6.07 15.02 -7.09
N LYS A 45 5.84 15.12 -8.39
CA LYS A 45 4.56 15.58 -8.95
C LYS A 45 3.57 14.44 -9.18
N ARG A 46 4.05 13.20 -9.26
CA ARG A 46 3.18 12.02 -9.45
C ARG A 46 2.55 11.63 -8.12
N THR A 47 1.31 11.17 -8.16
CA THR A 47 0.70 10.52 -7.00
C THR A 47 1.48 9.24 -6.70
N ILE A 48 1.92 9.07 -5.45
CA ILE A 48 2.59 7.83 -5.02
C ILE A 48 1.51 6.76 -4.86
N PRO A 49 1.55 5.65 -5.62
CA PRO A 49 0.54 4.60 -5.54
C PRO A 49 0.48 3.97 -4.15
N VAL A 50 -0.72 3.52 -3.77
CA VAL A 50 -0.95 2.71 -2.58
C VAL A 50 -1.61 1.43 -3.05
N MET A 51 -1.02 0.28 -2.71
CA MET A 51 -1.53 -1.02 -3.13
C MET A 51 -2.21 -1.71 -1.95
N ALA A 52 -3.41 -2.26 -2.15
CA ALA A 52 -3.99 -3.22 -1.24
C ALA A 52 -3.60 -4.64 -1.67
N PHE A 53 -3.20 -5.45 -0.69
CA PHE A 53 -2.93 -6.87 -0.88
C PHE A 53 -3.95 -7.68 -0.09
N THR A 54 -4.87 -8.33 -0.81
CA THR A 54 -5.92 -9.15 -0.22
C THR A 54 -5.56 -10.62 -0.41
N PRO A 55 -5.45 -11.45 0.65
CA PRO A 55 -5.19 -12.88 0.51
C PRO A 55 -6.21 -13.51 -0.43
N LYS A 56 -5.73 -14.28 -1.41
CA LYS A 56 -6.60 -15.14 -2.18
C LYS A 56 -7.04 -16.24 -1.23
N THR A 57 -8.28 -16.18 -0.75
CA THR A 57 -8.85 -17.28 0.04
C THR A 57 -8.66 -18.56 -0.79
N ARG A 58 -7.84 -19.50 -0.31
CA ARG A 58 -7.88 -20.86 -0.85
C ARG A 58 -9.28 -21.38 -0.54
N ARG A 59 -10.11 -21.50 -1.57
CA ARG A 59 -11.25 -22.42 -1.49
C ARG A 59 -10.73 -23.84 -1.32
#